data_AF-A0A1W9N2B2-F1
#
_entry.id   AF-A0A1W9N2B2-F1
#
_cell.length_a   1.000
_cell.length_b   1.000
_cell.length_c   1.000
_cell.angle_alpha   90.00
_cell.angle_beta   90.00
_cell.angle_gamma   90.00
#
_symmetry.space_group_name_H-M   'P 1'
#
loop_
_entity.id
_entity.type
_entity.pdbx_description
1 polymer ?
#
loop_
_entity_poly.entity_id
_entity_poly.type
_entity_poly.pdbx_seq_one_letter_code
_entity_poly.pdbx_strand_id
1 'polypeptide(L)'
;MRSVCAVSIFFICLSAAVFFCEPAPAAETVSLSVNGKMLSADVHNTPLKKVLAKLSAECGAAVYLDESLQDKTVSIKLENEPIENAIKRLAAPYNSAVIFSQRQTSSGEKEFYISNIKVFESGKGGNYVNVNLPDTPPADSPGEVRKQIKDPWVRDVFDMLINSVEEESRIKEDISRLESDLAGTGTEDEKRKLREELSQKKELLRELDKKTRLELEEKEKALRLERGIK
;
A
#
# COMPACT_ATOMS: atom_id res chain seq x y z
N MET A 1 49.46 -29.46 59.24
CA MET A 1 49.43 -28.64 58.01
C MET A 1 48.66 -29.38 56.92
N ARG A 2 47.32 -29.38 57.03
CA ARG A 2 46.37 -30.00 56.09
C ARG A 2 45.05 -29.24 56.28
N SER A 3 44.78 -28.21 55.47
CA SER A 3 43.46 -27.55 55.31
C SER A 3 43.62 -26.12 54.77
N VAL A 4 44.19 -25.96 53.56
CA VAL A 4 44.14 -24.65 52.87
C VAL A 4 43.78 -24.78 51.37
N CYS A 5 43.91 -25.97 50.76
CA CYS A 5 43.68 -26.11 49.32
C CYS A 5 42.21 -26.31 48.89
N ALA A 6 41.27 -26.57 49.79
CA ALA A 6 39.89 -26.94 49.41
C ALA A 6 38.95 -25.75 49.16
N VAL A 7 39.30 -24.53 49.60
CA VAL A 7 38.39 -23.37 49.55
C VAL A 7 38.47 -22.61 48.23
N SER A 8 39.58 -22.73 47.48
CA SER A 8 39.78 -21.94 46.25
C SER A 8 39.09 -22.52 45.00
N ILE A 9 38.69 -23.79 45.01
CA ILE A 9 38.05 -24.44 43.85
C ILE A 9 36.53 -24.20 43.84
N PHE A 10 35.93 -23.98 45.02
CA PHE A 10 34.48 -23.75 45.12
C PHE A 10 34.05 -22.36 44.61
N PHE A 11 34.94 -21.37 44.68
CA PHE A 11 34.63 -20.00 44.23
C PHE A 11 34.68 -19.83 42.69
N ILE A 12 35.40 -20.71 41.98
CA ILE A 12 35.53 -20.63 40.51
C ILE A 12 34.30 -21.29 39.82
N CYS A 13 33.68 -22.28 40.45
CA CYS A 13 32.46 -22.90 39.91
C CYS A 13 31.19 -22.04 40.12
N LEU A 14 31.17 -21.15 41.12
CA LEU A 14 30.00 -20.31 41.41
C LEU A 14 29.90 -19.10 40.45
N SER A 15 31.01 -18.65 39.86
CA SER A 15 31.00 -17.56 38.87
C SER A 15 30.65 -18.01 37.45
N ALA A 16 30.71 -19.32 37.14
CA ALA A 16 30.39 -19.84 35.82
C ALA A 16 28.89 -20.06 35.58
N ALA A 17 28.08 -20.14 36.63
CA ALA A 17 26.63 -20.36 36.53
C ALA A 17 25.81 -19.08 36.31
N VAL A 18 26.42 -17.89 36.39
CA VAL A 18 25.71 -16.60 36.26
C VAL A 18 25.69 -16.08 34.81
N PHE A 19 26.39 -16.73 33.88
CA PHE A 19 26.53 -16.25 32.49
C PHE A 19 25.55 -16.84 31.46
N PHE A 20 24.66 -17.75 31.85
CA PHE A 20 23.63 -18.31 30.96
C PHE A 20 22.22 -17.98 31.48
N CYS A 21 21.96 -16.72 31.80
CA CYS A 21 20.58 -16.21 31.82
C CYS A 21 20.30 -15.70 30.42
N GLU A 22 19.88 -16.60 29.53
CA GLU A 22 19.43 -16.25 28.19
C GLU A 22 18.17 -15.40 28.34
N PRO A 23 18.18 -14.13 27.86
CA PRO A 23 17.03 -13.26 28.03
C PRO A 23 15.84 -13.89 27.31
N ALA A 24 14.77 -14.17 28.08
CA ALA A 24 13.51 -14.62 27.52
C ALA A 24 13.12 -13.69 26.37
N PRO A 25 12.72 -14.23 25.20
CA PRO A 25 12.39 -13.41 24.04
C PRO A 25 11.32 -12.40 24.46
N ALA A 26 11.67 -11.11 24.38
CA ALA A 26 10.76 -10.03 24.70
C ALA A 26 9.47 -10.24 23.88
N ALA A 27 8.34 -10.42 24.57
CA ALA A 27 7.07 -10.70 23.93
C ALA A 27 6.75 -9.57 22.93
N GLU A 28 6.56 -9.92 21.65
CA GLU A 28 6.08 -8.98 20.63
C GLU A 28 4.69 -8.51 21.03
N THR A 29 4.54 -7.23 21.39
CA THR A 29 3.24 -6.61 21.63
C THR A 29 2.99 -5.51 20.61
N VAL A 30 1.83 -5.57 19.96
CA VAL A 30 1.39 -4.57 18.99
C VAL A 30 -0.06 -4.23 19.27
N SER A 31 -0.27 -3.17 20.06
CA SER A 31 -1.57 -2.54 20.19
C SER A 31 -1.57 -1.24 19.40
N LEU A 32 -2.62 -1.04 18.60
CA LEU A 32 -2.78 0.12 17.74
C LEU A 32 -4.28 0.42 17.70
N SER A 33 -4.66 1.64 18.01
CA SER A 33 -6.06 2.06 18.01
C SER A 33 -6.17 3.50 17.54
N VAL A 34 -7.07 3.73 16.59
CA VAL A 34 -7.43 5.08 16.11
C VAL A 34 -8.75 5.50 16.72
N ASN A 35 -8.79 6.69 17.33
CA ASN A 35 -10.03 7.33 17.76
C ASN A 35 -10.12 8.73 17.14
N GLY A 36 -10.94 8.84 16.09
CA GLY A 36 -11.03 10.05 15.28
C GLY A 36 -9.70 10.36 14.59
N LYS A 37 -9.07 11.47 14.96
CA LYS A 37 -7.76 11.91 14.42
C LYS A 37 -6.58 11.58 15.33
N MET A 38 -6.83 10.81 16.39
CA MET A 38 -5.83 10.49 17.41
C MET A 38 -5.45 9.02 17.36
N LEU A 39 -4.16 8.74 17.46
CA LEU A 39 -3.56 7.41 17.46
C LEU A 39 -2.97 7.12 18.84
N SER A 40 -3.28 5.94 19.37
CA SER A 40 -2.55 5.34 20.49
C SER A 40 -1.92 4.05 20.00
N ALA A 41 -0.65 3.85 20.35
CA ALA A 41 0.10 2.68 19.92
C ALA A 41 1.06 2.24 21.03
N ASP A 42 1.08 0.95 21.31
CA ASP A 42 2.08 0.32 22.18
C ASP A 42 2.72 -0.83 21.40
N VAL A 43 3.95 -0.57 20.93
CA VAL A 43 4.71 -1.45 20.04
C VAL A 43 6.03 -1.78 20.70
N HIS A 44 6.31 -3.07 20.86
CA HIS A 44 7.57 -3.55 21.40
C HIS A 44 8.22 -4.57 20.47
N ASN A 45 9.46 -4.28 20.07
CA ASN A 45 10.35 -5.10 19.24
C ASN A 45 9.66 -5.80 18.07
N THR A 46 8.78 -5.09 17.36
CA THR A 46 7.95 -5.69 16.31
C THR A 46 8.49 -5.32 14.93
N PRO A 47 8.49 -6.24 13.94
CA PRO A 47 8.81 -5.93 12.55
C PRO A 47 7.97 -4.77 11.99
N LEU A 48 8.63 -3.80 11.36
CA LEU A 48 8.02 -2.59 10.83
C LEU A 48 6.89 -2.90 9.84
N LYS A 49 7.06 -3.94 8.99
CA LYS A 49 6.01 -4.42 8.08
C LYS A 49 4.69 -4.70 8.83
N LYS A 50 4.75 -5.43 9.95
CA LYS A 50 3.56 -5.78 10.75
C LYS A 50 2.90 -4.55 11.37
N VAL A 51 3.70 -3.62 11.88
CA VAL A 51 3.20 -2.38 12.51
C VAL A 51 2.49 -1.50 11.48
N LEU A 52 3.12 -1.32 10.32
CA LEU A 52 2.57 -0.52 9.22
C LEU A 52 1.33 -1.16 8.59
N ALA A 53 1.27 -2.49 8.49
CA ALA A 53 0.07 -3.19 8.04
C ALA A 53 -1.13 -2.94 8.98
N LYS A 54 -0.91 -3.01 10.31
CA LYS A 54 -1.95 -2.65 11.29
C LYS A 54 -2.34 -1.18 11.20
N LEU A 55 -1.38 -0.28 11.09
CA LEU A 55 -1.65 1.15 10.90
C LEU A 55 -2.51 1.39 9.65
N SER A 56 -2.20 0.73 8.54
CA SER A 56 -3.01 0.76 7.33
C SER A 56 -4.46 0.34 7.61
N ALA A 57 -4.65 -0.79 8.30
CA ALA A 57 -5.97 -1.33 8.57
C ALA A 57 -6.82 -0.38 9.43
N GLU A 58 -6.20 0.25 10.43
CA GLU A 58 -6.87 1.21 11.31
C GLU A 58 -7.15 2.56 10.63
N CYS A 59 -6.25 3.03 9.76
CA CYS A 59 -6.36 4.36 9.14
C CYS A 59 -7.04 4.36 7.76
N GLY A 60 -7.17 3.19 7.12
CA GLY A 60 -7.63 3.06 5.74
C GLY A 60 -6.65 3.66 4.70
N ALA A 61 -5.38 3.85 5.06
CA ALA A 61 -4.36 4.43 4.19
C ALA A 61 -3.53 3.36 3.49
N ALA A 62 -3.16 3.59 2.23
CA ALA A 62 -2.23 2.74 1.49
C ALA A 62 -0.80 2.95 2.01
N VAL A 63 -0.18 1.90 2.55
CA VAL A 63 1.19 1.99 3.05
C VAL A 63 2.15 1.31 2.08
N TYR A 64 3.27 1.98 1.79
CA TYR A 64 4.36 1.45 0.98
C TYR A 64 5.63 1.44 1.80
N LEU A 65 6.27 0.29 1.88
CA LEU A 65 7.51 0.07 2.63
C LEU A 65 8.61 -0.40 1.68
N ASP A 66 9.79 0.19 1.81
CA ASP A 66 11.00 -0.27 1.13
C ASP A 66 11.35 -1.71 1.58
N GLU A 67 11.66 -2.59 0.62
CA GLU A 67 12.02 -4.00 0.86
C GLU A 67 13.13 -4.16 1.92
N SER A 68 14.11 -3.25 1.93
CA SER A 68 15.23 -3.27 2.88
C SER A 68 14.83 -3.03 4.34
N LEU A 69 13.60 -2.56 4.58
CA LEU A 69 13.10 -2.18 5.90
C LEU A 69 12.08 -3.19 6.47
N GLN A 70 11.69 -4.24 5.73
CA GLN A 70 10.63 -5.16 6.14
C GLN A 70 10.92 -5.86 7.46
N ASP A 71 12.16 -6.31 7.65
CA ASP A 71 12.59 -7.09 8.82
C ASP A 71 13.12 -6.21 9.97
N LYS A 72 13.21 -4.89 9.78
CA LYS A 72 13.67 -3.99 10.84
C LYS A 72 12.59 -3.87 11.92
N THR A 73 12.99 -3.98 13.18
CA THR A 73 12.05 -3.86 14.30
C THR A 73 11.93 -2.43 14.79
N VAL A 74 10.77 -2.10 15.35
CA VAL A 74 10.50 -0.80 15.98
C VAL A 74 9.89 -1.04 17.36
N SER A 75 10.25 -0.17 18.29
CA SER A 75 9.61 -0.09 19.62
C SER A 75 9.21 1.36 19.86
N ILE A 76 7.92 1.59 20.08
CA ILE A 76 7.39 2.93 20.35
C ILE A 76 6.13 2.84 21.20
N LYS A 77 6.00 3.79 22.13
CA LYS A 77 4.79 3.99 22.91
C LYS A 77 4.24 5.40 22.65
N LEU A 78 2.98 5.47 22.25
CA LEU A 78 2.23 6.67 21.90
C LEU A 78 0.89 6.65 22.61
N GLU A 79 0.52 7.75 23.25
CA GLU A 79 -0.74 7.91 23.96
C GLU A 79 -1.48 9.12 23.41
N ASN A 80 -2.60 8.87 22.72
CA ASN A 80 -3.50 9.89 22.19
C ASN A 80 -2.79 11.01 21.43
N GLU A 81 -1.99 10.66 20.42
CA GLU A 81 -1.29 11.64 19.59
C GLU A 81 -2.03 11.89 18.27
N PRO A 82 -1.96 13.11 17.70
CA PRO A 82 -2.43 13.34 16.33
C PRO A 82 -1.79 12.35 15.37
N ILE A 83 -2.60 11.76 14.49
CA ILE A 83 -2.17 10.68 13.59
C ILE A 83 -0.93 11.05 12.77
N GLU A 84 -0.80 12.30 12.32
CA GLU A 84 0.34 12.78 11.56
C GLU A 84 1.63 12.76 12.38
N ASN A 85 1.54 13.22 13.64
CA ASN A 85 2.67 13.21 14.57
C ASN A 85 3.05 11.78 14.95
N ALA A 86 2.06 10.94 15.20
CA ALA A 86 2.25 9.54 15.52
C ALA A 86 2.98 8.79 14.39
N ILE A 87 2.56 8.98 13.13
CA ILE A 87 3.22 8.40 11.95
C ILE A 87 4.66 8.92 11.84
N LYS A 88 4.85 10.23 12.01
CA LYS A 88 6.18 10.85 11.95
C LYS A 88 7.11 10.29 13.03
N ARG A 89 6.61 10.05 14.25
CA ARG A 89 7.38 9.44 15.34
C ARG A 89 7.66 7.96 15.09
N LEU A 90 6.68 7.21 14.59
CA LEU A 90 6.84 5.80 14.23
C LEU A 90 7.91 5.60 13.15
N ALA A 91 7.91 6.48 12.14
CA ALA A 91 8.85 6.44 11.04
C ALA A 91 10.12 7.27 11.29
N ALA A 92 10.29 7.92 12.45
CA ALA A 92 11.42 8.82 12.73
C ALA A 92 12.83 8.22 12.50
N PRO A 93 13.07 6.91 12.72
CA PRO A 93 14.35 6.29 12.38
C PRO A 93 14.63 6.21 10.87
N TYR A 94 13.62 6.48 10.04
CA TYR A 94 13.63 6.32 8.59
C TYR A 94 13.13 7.61 7.91
N ASN A 95 13.13 7.63 6.59
CA ASN A 95 12.46 8.69 5.85
C ASN A 95 11.03 8.28 5.58
N SER A 96 10.12 9.25 5.67
CA SER A 96 8.72 9.01 5.39
C SER A 96 8.10 10.17 4.62
N ALA A 97 7.18 9.84 3.72
CA ALA A 97 6.30 10.79 3.06
C ALA A 97 4.84 10.41 3.33
N VAL A 98 4.05 11.40 3.75
CA VAL A 98 2.60 11.24 3.97
C VAL A 98 1.89 12.05 2.90
N ILE A 99 1.03 11.39 2.13
CA ILE A 99 0.25 11.99 1.05
C ILE A 99 -1.19 12.14 1.54
N PHE A 100 -1.71 13.36 1.42
CA PHE A 100 -3.07 13.70 1.77
C PHE A 100 -3.92 13.79 0.51
N SER A 101 -5.16 13.31 0.60
CA SER A 101 -6.16 13.46 -0.45
C SER A 101 -7.41 14.11 0.13
N GLN A 102 -8.19 14.72 -0.75
CA GLN A 102 -9.43 15.38 -0.38
C GLN A 102 -10.60 14.48 -0.76
N ARG A 103 -11.54 14.27 0.16
CA ARG A 103 -12.83 13.64 -0.11
C ARG A 103 -13.96 14.59 0.26
N GLN A 104 -15.11 14.38 -0.35
CA GLN A 104 -16.33 15.08 0.03
C GLN A 104 -17.12 14.20 1.00
N THR A 105 -17.47 14.73 2.16
CA THR A 105 -18.27 14.04 3.17
C THR A 105 -19.74 13.96 2.72
N SER A 106 -20.54 13.16 3.42
CA SER A 106 -21.99 13.11 3.21
C SER A 106 -22.69 14.45 3.47
N SER A 107 -22.07 15.34 4.26
CA SER A 107 -22.53 16.72 4.47
C SER A 107 -22.14 17.69 3.34
N GLY A 108 -21.39 17.23 2.33
CA GLY A 108 -20.90 18.07 1.24
C GLY A 108 -19.62 18.85 1.57
N GLU A 109 -19.09 18.71 2.78
CA GLU A 109 -17.85 19.36 3.22
C GLU A 109 -16.62 18.66 2.66
N LYS A 110 -15.57 19.43 2.42
CA LYS A 110 -14.29 18.90 1.94
C LYS A 110 -13.42 18.51 3.13
N GLU A 111 -13.09 17.23 3.25
CA GLU A 111 -12.24 16.69 4.30
C GLU A 111 -10.92 16.18 3.71
N PHE A 112 -9.80 16.53 4.35
CA PHE A 112 -8.51 15.93 4.05
C PHE A 112 -8.32 14.65 4.87
N TYR A 113 -7.83 13.61 4.22
CA TYR A 113 -7.48 12.34 4.87
C TYR A 113 -6.12 11.85 4.34
N ILE A 114 -5.47 10.99 5.12
CA ILE A 114 -4.22 10.35 4.74
C ILE A 114 -4.56 9.25 3.75
N SER A 115 -4.17 9.42 2.48
CA SER A 115 -4.42 8.42 1.44
C SER A 115 -3.26 7.45 1.30
N ASN A 116 -2.02 7.95 1.40
CA ASN A 116 -0.83 7.12 1.24
C ASN A 116 0.25 7.48 2.26
N ILE A 117 0.97 6.47 2.74
CA ILE A 117 2.15 6.61 3.59
C ILE A 117 3.28 5.84 2.91
N LYS A 118 4.42 6.48 2.68
CA LYS A 118 5.63 5.84 2.15
C LYS A 118 6.74 5.90 3.17
N VAL A 119 7.40 4.78 3.44
CA VAL A 119 8.56 4.69 4.35
C VAL A 119 9.73 4.09 3.59
N PHE A 120 10.87 4.78 3.61
CA PHE A 120 12.05 4.43 2.80
C PHE A 120 13.38 4.81 3.47
N GLU A 121 14.45 4.16 3.03
CA GLU A 121 15.81 4.48 3.46
C GLU A 121 16.36 5.68 2.66
N SER A 122 17.12 6.58 3.29
CA SER A 122 17.66 7.76 2.59
C SER A 122 18.65 7.34 1.50
N GLY A 123 18.52 7.94 0.31
CA GLY A 123 19.58 7.92 -0.70
C GLY A 123 19.58 6.73 -1.66
N LYS A 124 18.53 5.88 -1.66
CA LYS A 124 18.36 4.80 -2.65
C LYS A 124 16.96 4.85 -3.26
N GLY A 125 16.87 4.70 -4.58
CA GLY A 125 15.60 4.38 -5.25
C GLY A 125 15.23 2.94 -4.92
N GLY A 126 14.50 2.75 -3.82
CA GLY A 126 14.11 1.42 -3.32
C GLY A 126 12.96 0.82 -4.11
N ASN A 127 12.87 -0.52 -4.08
CA ASN A 127 11.67 -1.24 -4.43
C ASN A 127 10.67 -1.10 -3.29
N TYR A 128 9.43 -0.70 -3.62
CA TYR A 128 8.38 -0.48 -2.63
C TYR A 128 7.38 -1.63 -2.66
N VAL A 129 7.09 -2.19 -1.49
CA VAL A 129 6.05 -3.21 -1.31
C VAL A 129 4.86 -2.56 -0.62
N ASN A 130 3.67 -2.80 -1.16
CA ASN A 130 2.43 -2.37 -0.52
C ASN A 130 2.14 -3.29 0.68
N VAL A 131 2.05 -2.70 1.86
CA VAL A 131 1.88 -3.44 3.14
C VAL A 131 0.43 -3.82 3.42
N ASN A 132 -0.52 -3.29 2.65
CA ASN A 132 -1.96 -3.51 2.81
C ASN A 132 -2.44 -4.80 2.17
N LEU A 133 -1.59 -5.47 1.40
CA LEU A 133 -1.91 -6.80 0.90
C LEU A 133 -1.72 -7.77 2.08
N PRO A 134 -2.73 -8.58 2.47
CA PRO A 134 -2.42 -9.82 3.16
C PRO A 134 -1.36 -10.54 2.32
N ASP A 135 -0.55 -11.43 2.92
CA ASP A 135 0.37 -12.31 2.20
C ASP A 135 -0.38 -13.31 1.27
N THR A 136 -1.48 -12.89 0.64
CA THR A 136 -1.89 -13.32 -0.68
C THR A 136 -0.68 -13.28 -1.60
N PRO A 137 -0.36 -14.40 -2.27
CA PRO A 137 0.70 -14.43 -3.27
C PRO A 137 0.53 -13.26 -4.25
N PRO A 138 1.65 -12.73 -4.76
CA PRO A 138 1.69 -11.48 -5.52
C PRO A 138 0.56 -11.47 -6.53
N ALA A 139 -0.32 -10.46 -6.39
CA ALA A 139 -1.49 -10.19 -7.22
C ALA A 139 -1.58 -11.18 -8.38
N ASP A 140 -2.29 -12.28 -8.10
CA ASP A 140 -2.76 -13.24 -9.07
C ASP A 140 -2.98 -12.50 -10.38
N SER A 141 -2.10 -12.77 -11.37
CA SER A 141 -2.19 -12.13 -12.68
C SER A 141 -3.66 -12.17 -13.15
N PRO A 142 -4.13 -11.26 -14.01
CA PRO A 142 -5.51 -11.32 -14.50
C PRO A 142 -5.94 -12.73 -14.94
N GLY A 143 -5.00 -13.56 -15.40
CA GLY A 143 -5.20 -14.98 -15.71
C GLY A 143 -5.46 -15.92 -14.52
N GLU A 144 -4.96 -15.64 -13.31
CA GLU A 144 -5.16 -16.47 -12.12
C GLU A 144 -6.51 -16.17 -11.44
N VAL A 145 -6.92 -14.89 -11.35
CA VAL A 145 -8.28 -14.50 -10.93
C VAL A 145 -9.32 -15.07 -11.89
N ARG A 146 -9.04 -15.06 -13.20
CA ARG A 146 -9.89 -15.65 -14.24
C ARG A 146 -10.15 -17.15 -14.04
N LYS A 147 -9.19 -17.91 -13.51
CA LYS A 147 -9.35 -19.34 -13.21
C LYS A 147 -10.30 -19.60 -12.03
N GLN A 148 -10.40 -18.65 -11.09
CA GLN A 148 -11.22 -18.80 -9.89
C GLN A 148 -12.70 -18.44 -10.14
N ILE A 149 -12.99 -17.66 -11.18
CA ILE A 149 -14.36 -17.32 -11.59
C ILE A 149 -15.01 -18.53 -12.26
N LYS A 150 -15.94 -19.19 -11.55
CA LYS A 150 -16.70 -20.35 -12.06
C LYS A 150 -17.88 -19.98 -12.94
N ASP A 151 -18.45 -18.80 -12.72
CA ASP A 151 -19.61 -18.31 -13.47
C ASP A 151 -19.16 -17.77 -14.85
N PRO A 152 -19.63 -18.35 -15.97
CA PRO A 152 -19.26 -17.92 -17.31
C PRO A 152 -19.60 -16.44 -17.57
N TRP A 153 -20.72 -15.95 -17.06
CA TRP A 153 -21.15 -14.57 -17.27
C TRP A 153 -20.23 -13.59 -16.52
N VAL A 154 -19.87 -13.91 -15.28
CA VAL A 154 -18.93 -13.09 -14.50
C VAL A 154 -17.57 -13.06 -15.19
N ARG A 155 -17.14 -14.18 -15.78
CA ARG A 155 -15.89 -14.26 -16.55
C ARG A 155 -15.93 -13.36 -17.78
N ASP A 156 -17.03 -13.34 -18.51
CA ASP A 156 -17.18 -12.48 -19.70
C ASP A 156 -17.21 -10.98 -19.36
N VAL A 157 -17.79 -10.60 -18.22
CA VAL A 157 -17.70 -9.21 -17.73
C VAL A 157 -16.27 -8.87 -17.32
N PHE A 158 -15.60 -9.78 -16.63
CA PHE A 158 -14.21 -9.61 -16.21
C PHE A 158 -13.25 -9.47 -17.39
N ASP A 159 -13.34 -10.34 -18.39
CA ASP A 159 -12.52 -10.28 -19.61
C ASP A 159 -12.78 -8.98 -20.40
N MET A 160 -14.03 -8.54 -20.50
CA MET A 160 -14.40 -7.25 -21.10
C MET A 160 -13.74 -6.08 -20.37
N LEU A 161 -13.80 -6.05 -19.03
CA LEU A 161 -13.21 -4.99 -18.22
C LEU A 161 -11.67 -4.94 -18.37
N ILE A 162 -11.02 -6.10 -18.38
CA ILE A 162 -9.55 -6.17 -18.57
C ILE A 162 -9.17 -5.58 -19.92
N ASN A 163 -9.85 -5.97 -20.99
CA ASN A 163 -9.57 -5.47 -22.33
C ASN A 163 -9.78 -3.95 -22.42
N SER A 164 -10.86 -3.44 -21.79
CA SER A 164 -11.14 -2.00 -21.73
C SER A 164 -10.05 -1.23 -20.98
N VAL A 165 -9.61 -1.72 -19.82
CA VAL A 165 -8.54 -1.12 -19.03
C VAL A 165 -7.20 -1.11 -19.79
N GLU A 166 -6.88 -2.19 -20.50
CA GLU A 166 -5.66 -2.28 -21.31
C GLU A 166 -5.68 -1.29 -22.48
N GLU A 167 -6.81 -1.18 -23.19
CA GLU A 167 -7.00 -0.22 -24.27
C GLU A 167 -6.94 1.23 -23.76
N GLU A 168 -7.55 1.52 -22.61
CA GLU A 168 -7.50 2.83 -21.94
C GLU A 168 -6.06 3.21 -21.57
N SER A 169 -5.30 2.25 -21.03
CA SER A 169 -3.89 2.44 -20.67
C SER A 169 -3.03 2.78 -21.88
N ARG A 170 -3.22 2.08 -23.01
CA ARG A 170 -2.51 2.39 -24.28
C ARG A 170 -2.85 3.79 -24.80
N ILE A 171 -4.13 4.18 -24.77
CA ILE A 171 -4.54 5.52 -25.23
C ILE A 171 -3.96 6.61 -24.32
N LYS A 172 -3.95 6.41 -22.99
CA LYS A 172 -3.35 7.35 -22.04
C LYS A 172 -1.84 7.49 -22.21
N GLU A 173 -1.15 6.41 -22.52
CA GLU A 173 0.29 6.46 -22.82
C GLU A 173 0.56 7.28 -24.09
N ASP A 174 -0.21 7.06 -25.17
CA ASP A 174 -0.11 7.85 -26.40
C ASP A 174 -0.37 9.34 -26.14
N ILE A 175 -1.41 9.67 -25.36
CA ILE A 175 -1.71 11.06 -24.96
C ILE A 175 -0.52 11.67 -24.22
N SER A 176 0.05 10.93 -23.27
CA SER A 176 1.19 11.41 -22.48
C SER A 176 2.43 11.68 -23.35
N ARG A 177 2.69 10.81 -24.34
CA ARG A 177 3.75 11.01 -25.33
C ARG A 177 3.50 12.26 -26.18
N LEU A 178 2.29 12.42 -26.71
CA LEU A 178 1.91 13.57 -27.52
C LEU A 178 1.98 14.90 -26.73
N GLU A 179 1.59 14.91 -25.45
CA GLU A 179 1.72 16.09 -24.59
C GLU A 179 3.18 16.46 -24.33
N SER A 180 4.05 15.46 -24.13
CA SER A 180 5.50 15.65 -24.01
C SER A 180 6.10 16.24 -25.30
N ASP A 181 5.74 15.69 -26.46
CA ASP A 181 6.24 16.15 -27.76
C ASP A 181 5.76 17.58 -28.06
N LEU A 182 4.53 17.91 -27.68
CA LEU A 182 3.97 19.25 -27.83
C LEU A 182 4.68 20.30 -26.94
N ALA A 183 5.20 19.90 -25.78
CA ALA A 183 6.00 20.74 -24.90
C ALA A 183 7.42 20.99 -25.43
N GLY A 184 7.89 20.18 -26.39
CA GLY A 184 9.18 20.33 -27.04
C GLY A 184 9.27 21.49 -28.04
N THR A 185 10.48 21.74 -28.55
CA THR A 185 10.73 22.75 -29.59
C THR A 185 10.48 22.16 -30.98
N GLY A 186 9.22 22.21 -31.43
CA GLY A 186 8.83 21.90 -32.82
C GLY A 186 8.45 23.16 -33.60
N THR A 187 8.39 23.02 -34.93
CA THR A 187 7.80 24.04 -35.80
C THR A 187 6.30 24.19 -35.50
N GLU A 188 5.70 25.35 -35.79
CA GLU A 188 4.27 25.57 -35.50
C GLU A 188 3.36 24.63 -36.29
N ASP A 189 3.78 24.18 -37.49
CA ASP A 189 3.04 23.20 -38.29
C ASP A 189 3.05 21.81 -37.62
N GLU A 190 4.17 21.37 -37.07
CA GLU A 190 4.27 20.11 -36.30
C GLU A 190 3.41 20.18 -35.04
N LYS A 191 3.47 21.29 -34.30
CA LYS A 191 2.63 21.49 -33.10
C LYS A 191 1.14 21.47 -33.44
N ARG A 192 0.74 22.04 -34.58
CA ARG A 192 -0.65 22.00 -35.05
C ARG A 192 -1.11 20.57 -35.29
N LYS A 193 -0.28 19.75 -35.95
CA LYS A 193 -0.57 18.34 -36.19
C LYS A 193 -0.66 17.54 -34.88
N LEU A 194 0.28 17.74 -33.96
CA LEU A 194 0.27 17.08 -32.64
C LEU A 194 -0.98 17.43 -31.81
N ARG A 195 -1.46 18.68 -31.87
CA ARG A 195 -2.70 19.09 -31.19
C ARG A 195 -3.92 18.39 -31.76
N GLU A 196 -3.97 18.20 -33.07
CA GLU A 196 -5.06 17.48 -33.73
C GLU A 196 -5.07 16.00 -33.33
N GLU A 197 -3.91 15.34 -33.39
CA GLU A 197 -3.75 13.95 -32.95
C GLU A 197 -4.10 13.77 -31.45
N LEU A 198 -3.66 14.71 -30.60
CA LEU A 198 -4.01 14.74 -29.18
C LEU A 198 -5.52 14.85 -28.97
N SER A 199 -6.18 15.73 -29.73
CA SER A 199 -7.64 15.92 -29.67
C SER A 199 -8.37 14.64 -30.07
N GLN A 200 -7.93 13.97 -31.14
CA GLN A 200 -8.51 12.70 -31.58
C GLN A 200 -8.35 11.61 -30.52
N LYS A 201 -7.15 11.46 -29.93
CA LYS A 201 -6.89 10.46 -28.88
C LYS A 201 -7.72 10.70 -27.61
N LYS A 202 -7.89 11.97 -27.21
CA LYS A 202 -8.75 12.34 -26.08
C LYS A 202 -10.23 12.03 -26.35
N GLU A 203 -10.69 12.18 -27.58
CA GLU A 203 -12.06 11.81 -27.95
C GLU A 203 -12.26 10.29 -27.96
N LEU A 204 -11.32 9.53 -28.53
CA LEU A 204 -11.34 8.05 -28.47
C LEU A 204 -11.41 7.53 -27.04
N LEU A 205 -10.69 8.16 -26.11
CA LEU A 205 -10.74 7.81 -24.69
C LEU A 205 -12.16 7.97 -24.10
N ARG A 206 -12.85 9.06 -24.46
CA ARG A 206 -14.24 9.30 -24.01
C ARG A 206 -15.22 8.32 -24.64
N GLU A 207 -15.03 7.99 -25.92
CA GLU A 207 -15.86 7.00 -26.61
C GLU A 207 -15.70 5.60 -26.00
N LEU A 208 -14.47 5.21 -25.65
CA LEU A 208 -14.18 3.94 -24.98
C LEU A 208 -14.84 3.85 -23.61
N ASP A 209 -14.75 4.90 -22.79
CA ASP A 209 -15.41 4.97 -21.48
C ASP A 209 -16.93 4.87 -21.61
N LYS A 210 -17.52 5.64 -22.55
CA LYS A 210 -18.95 5.59 -22.85
C LYS A 210 -19.39 4.20 -23.32
N LYS A 211 -18.62 3.57 -24.19
CA LYS A 211 -18.90 2.21 -24.71
C LYS A 211 -18.87 1.18 -23.58
N THR A 212 -17.82 1.20 -22.75
CA THR A 212 -17.67 0.29 -21.62
C THR A 212 -18.84 0.42 -20.65
N ARG A 213 -19.27 1.66 -20.37
CA ARG A 213 -20.44 1.91 -19.52
C ARG A 213 -21.74 1.36 -20.11
N LEU A 214 -21.99 1.57 -21.41
CA LEU A 214 -23.18 1.07 -22.08
C LEU A 214 -23.22 -0.47 -22.10
N GLU A 215 -22.09 -1.12 -22.39
CA GLU A 215 -21.99 -2.58 -22.38
C GLU A 215 -22.24 -3.16 -20.98
N LEU A 216 -21.76 -2.49 -19.93
CA LEU A 216 -22.07 -2.87 -18.54
C LEU A 216 -23.56 -2.70 -18.21
N GLU A 217 -24.18 -1.59 -18.60
CA GLU A 217 -25.62 -1.36 -18.40
C GLU A 217 -26.47 -2.40 -19.14
N GLU A 218 -26.08 -2.79 -20.36
CA GLU A 218 -26.76 -3.86 -21.11
C GLU A 218 -26.61 -5.22 -20.44
N LYS A 219 -25.39 -5.58 -20.01
CA LYS A 219 -25.14 -6.82 -19.30
C LYS A 219 -25.87 -6.88 -17.95
N GLU A 220 -25.96 -5.77 -17.23
CA GLU A 220 -26.73 -5.69 -15.99
C GLU A 220 -28.23 -5.89 -16.23
N LYS A 221 -28.79 -5.25 -17.27
CA LYS A 221 -30.20 -5.44 -17.66
C LYS A 221 -30.50 -6.89 -18.03
N ALA A 222 -29.61 -7.54 -18.79
CA ALA A 222 -29.75 -8.96 -19.13
C ALA A 222 -29.78 -9.84 -17.85
N LEU A 223 -28.90 -9.53 -16.89
CA LEU A 223 -28.81 -10.25 -15.62
C LEU A 223 -30.10 -10.15 -14.78
N ARG A 224 -30.69 -8.95 -14.71
CA ARG A 224 -31.96 -8.74 -13.99
C ARG A 224 -33.10 -9.54 -14.62
N LEU A 225 -33.09 -9.63 -15.95
CA LEU A 225 -34.09 -10.37 -16.72
C LEU A 225 -33.97 -11.88 -16.50
N GLU A 226 -32.75 -12.42 -16.51
CA GLU A 226 -32.49 -13.85 -16.24
C GLU A 226 -32.82 -14.25 -14.80
N ARG A 227 -32.55 -13.39 -13.82
CA ARG A 227 -32.82 -13.68 -12.39
C ARG A 227 -34.27 -13.46 -11.98
N GLY A 228 -35.14 -12.99 -12.88
CA GLY A 228 -36.54 -12.70 -12.58
C GLY A 228 -36.73 -11.62 -11.51
N ILE A 229 -35.72 -10.78 -11.29
CA ILE A 229 -35.75 -9.69 -10.32
C ILE A 229 -36.45 -8.52 -11.01
N LYS A 230 -37.73 -8.32 -10.68
CA LYS A 230 -38.53 -7.16 -11.10
C LYS A 230 -38.19 -5.91 -10.29
#